data_AF-A0A0K1EIN7-F1
#
_entry.id   AF-A0A0K1EIN7-F1
#
_cell.length_a   1.000
_cell.length_b   1.000
_cell.length_c   1.000
_cell.angle_alpha   90.00
_cell.angle_beta   90.00
_cell.angle_gamma   90.00
#
_symmetry.space_group_name_H-M   'P 1'
#
loop_
_entity.id
_entity.type
_entity.pdbx_description
1 polymer ?
#
loop_
_entity_poly.entity_id
_entity_poly.type
_entity_poly.pdbx_seq_one_letter_code
_entity_poly.pdbx_strand_id
1 'polypeptide(L)'
;MSTPSDPPSGSDEERERLIEAAAGAFRGRDPHGNIQSHPAWYDLDEAGRAEAYERALRLRAMEAALDPQGLSTTARAVLLRIRNRKA
;
A
#
# COMPACT_ATOMS: atom_id res chain seq x y z
N MET A 1 25.66 3.76 -26.31
CA MET A 1 24.35 3.21 -26.73
C MET A 1 24.01 2.11 -25.75
N SER A 2 23.21 2.41 -24.72
CA SER A 2 22.74 1.38 -23.78
C SER A 2 21.63 0.59 -24.46
N THR A 3 21.79 -0.72 -24.53
CA THR A 3 20.76 -1.65 -25.00
C THR A 3 19.51 -1.55 -24.12
N PRO A 4 18.30 -1.76 -24.67
CA PRO A 4 17.13 -1.95 -23.84
C PRO A 4 17.34 -3.23 -23.04
N SER A 5 17.28 -3.09 -21.72
CA SER A 5 17.36 -4.16 -20.73
C SER A 5 16.47 -5.33 -21.11
N ASP A 6 16.97 -6.55 -20.93
CA ASP A 6 16.19 -7.78 -21.00
C ASP A 6 14.84 -7.62 -20.26
N PRO A 7 13.76 -8.28 -20.74
CA PRO A 7 12.50 -8.28 -20.02
C PRO A 7 12.73 -8.80 -18.59
N PRO A 8 12.10 -8.19 -17.58
CA PRO A 8 12.21 -8.65 -16.20
C PRO A 8 11.93 -10.15 -16.15
N SER A 9 12.79 -10.89 -15.46
CA SER A 9 12.55 -12.32 -15.24
C SER A 9 11.21 -12.49 -14.52
N GLY A 10 10.51 -13.62 -14.69
CA GLY A 10 9.18 -13.81 -14.08
C GLY A 10 9.13 -13.56 -12.56
N SER A 11 10.27 -13.68 -11.88
CA SER A 11 10.44 -13.34 -10.46
C SER A 11 10.47 -11.83 -10.17
N ASP A 12 10.98 -11.00 -11.08
CA ASP A 12 11.03 -9.55 -10.90
C ASP A 12 9.64 -8.92 -11.06
N GLU A 13 8.87 -9.40 -12.05
CA GLU A 13 7.47 -8.98 -12.21
C GLU A 13 6.61 -9.43 -11.04
N GLU A 14 6.85 -10.64 -10.52
CA GLU A 14 6.18 -11.13 -9.33
C GLU A 14 6.49 -10.28 -8.10
N ARG A 15 7.77 -9.94 -7.90
CA ARG A 15 8.18 -9.04 -6.83
C ARG A 15 7.50 -7.67 -6.95
N GLU A 16 7.42 -7.09 -8.14
CA GLU A 16 6.72 -5.81 -8.36
C GLU A 16 5.22 -5.91 -8.03
N ARG A 17 4.55 -6.99 -8.45
CA ARG A 17 3.14 -7.25 -8.09
C ARG A 17 2.95 -7.35 -6.58
N LEU A 18 3.85 -8.03 -5.88
CA LEU A 18 3.80 -8.15 -4.42
C LEU A 18 4.02 -6.79 -3.73
N ILE A 19 4.97 -5.98 -4.23
CA ILE A 19 5.22 -4.62 -3.74
C ILE A 19 3.99 -3.74 -3.94
N GLU A 20 3.39 -3.76 -5.13
CA GLU A 20 2.18 -2.98 -5.42
C GLU A 20 1.03 -3.37 -4.49
N ALA A 21 0.77 -4.67 -4.34
CA ALA A 21 -0.28 -5.18 -3.47
C ALA A 21 -0.05 -4.82 -1.99
N ALA A 22 1.20 -4.92 -1.51
CA ALA A 22 1.57 -4.57 -0.14
C ALA A 22 1.49 -3.05 0.15
N ALA A 23 1.86 -2.22 -0.84
CA ALA A 23 1.89 -0.77 -0.71
C ALA A 23 0.48 -0.13 -0.66
N GLY A 24 -0.53 -0.78 -1.24
CA GLY A 24 -1.91 -0.30 -1.24
C GLY A 24 -2.51 -0.16 0.17
N ALA A 25 -3.54 0.68 0.32
CA ALA A 25 -4.20 0.93 1.61
C ALA A 25 -5.20 -0.18 2.03
N PHE A 26 -5.62 -1.05 1.10
CA PHE A 26 -6.59 -2.11 1.37
C PHE A 26 -5.98 -3.20 2.27
N ARG A 27 -6.76 -3.63 3.26
CA ARG A 27 -6.42 -4.75 4.15
C ARG A 27 -7.67 -5.59 4.38
N GLY A 28 -7.52 -6.91 4.32
CA GLY A 28 -8.59 -7.84 4.67
C GLY A 28 -9.04 -7.65 6.12
N ARG A 29 -10.26 -8.08 6.41
CA ARG A 29 -10.78 -8.11 7.79
C ARG A 29 -11.17 -9.53 8.14
N ASP A 30 -10.92 -9.93 9.39
CA ASP A 30 -11.41 -11.20 9.91
C ASP A 30 -12.93 -11.13 10.21
N PRO A 31 -13.60 -12.26 10.57
CA PRO A 31 -15.02 -12.26 10.92
C PRO A 31 -15.39 -11.36 12.11
N HIS A 32 -14.42 -10.97 12.94
CA HIS A 32 -14.60 -10.05 14.06
C HIS A 32 -14.34 -8.58 13.67
N GLY A 33 -13.99 -8.32 12.40
CA GLY A 33 -13.73 -7.00 11.85
C GLY A 33 -12.32 -6.47 12.10
N ASN A 34 -11.40 -7.27 12.64
CA ASN A 34 -10.03 -6.85 12.87
C ASN A 34 -9.26 -6.75 11.55
N ILE A 35 -8.42 -5.72 11.43
CA ILE A 35 -7.57 -5.50 10.26
C ILE A 35 -6.49 -6.60 10.23
N GLN A 36 -6.36 -7.27 9.09
CA GLN A 36 -5.34 -8.28 8.85
C GLN A 36 -4.18 -7.69 8.04
N SER A 37 -2.99 -8.24 8.23
CA SER A 37 -1.84 -7.92 7.37
C SER A 37 -2.10 -8.44 5.95
N HIS A 38 -1.59 -7.73 4.94
CA HIS A 38 -1.72 -8.20 3.56
C HIS A 38 -0.78 -9.40 3.34
N PRO A 39 -1.23 -10.52 2.74
CA PRO A 39 -0.41 -11.74 2.59
C PRO A 39 0.89 -11.47 1.83
N ALA A 40 0.84 -10.66 0.77
CA ALA A 40 2.03 -10.24 0.00
C ALA A 40 3.16 -9.65 0.85
N TRP A 41 2.87 -9.11 2.04
CA TRP A 41 3.91 -8.61 2.94
C TRP A 41 4.86 -9.72 3.42
N TYR A 42 4.36 -10.94 3.59
CA TYR A 42 5.14 -12.07 4.08
C TYR A 42 5.93 -12.78 2.99
N ASP A 43 5.50 -12.63 1.73
CA ASP A 43 6.18 -13.17 0.56
C ASP A 43 7.33 -12.25 0.08
N LEU A 44 7.38 -11.02 0.57
CA LEU A 44 8.47 -10.07 0.30
C LEU A 44 9.68 -10.29 1.22
N ASP A 45 10.86 -10.15 0.65
CA ASP A 45 12.12 -10.03 1.38
C ASP A 45 12.23 -8.66 2.11
N GLU A 46 13.33 -8.46 2.84
CA GLU A 46 13.56 -7.20 3.56
C GLU A 46 13.58 -5.98 2.63
N ALA A 47 14.28 -6.08 1.49
CA ALA A 47 14.38 -5.01 0.52
C ALA A 47 13.02 -4.67 -0.12
N GLY A 48 12.24 -5.69 -0.50
CA GLY A 48 10.89 -5.52 -1.04
C GLY A 48 9.93 -4.88 -0.04
N ARG A 49 10.03 -5.22 1.26
CA ARG A 49 9.22 -4.58 2.31
C ARG A 49 9.56 -3.11 2.50
N ALA A 50 10.84 -2.75 2.45
CA ALA A 50 11.28 -1.36 2.48
C ALA A 50 10.76 -0.57 1.26
N GLU A 51 10.83 -1.18 0.07
CA GLU A 51 10.34 -0.57 -1.17
C GLU A 51 8.81 -0.37 -1.15
N ALA A 52 8.06 -1.36 -0.66
CA ALA A 52 6.61 -1.26 -0.48
C ALA A 52 6.22 -0.12 0.49
N TYR A 53 7.00 0.08 1.55
CA TYR A 53 6.80 1.21 2.47
C TYR A 53 6.99 2.57 1.76
N GLU A 54 8.10 2.74 1.02
CA GLU A 54 8.37 3.98 0.27
C GLU A 54 7.30 4.23 -0.81
N ARG A 55 6.84 3.19 -1.48
CA ARG A 55 5.73 3.29 -2.44
C ARG A 55 4.43 3.68 -1.75
N ALA A 56 4.13 3.14 -0.57
CA ALA A 56 2.95 3.53 0.21
C ALA A 56 2.99 5.01 0.63
N LEU A 57 4.16 5.55 1.00
CA LEU A 57 4.32 6.98 1.31
C LEU A 57 3.99 7.85 0.10
N ARG A 58 4.54 7.51 -1.07
CA ARG A 58 4.26 8.23 -2.32
C ARG A 58 2.78 8.18 -2.69
N LEU A 59 2.13 7.02 -2.57
CA LEU A 59 0.69 6.88 -2.82
C LEU A 59 -0.14 7.77 -1.90
N ARG A 60 0.17 7.82 -0.60
CA ARG A 60 -0.56 8.68 0.36
C ARG A 60 -0.39 10.16 0.06
N ALA A 61 0.79 10.58 -0.39
CA ALA A 61 1.03 11.96 -0.81
C ALA A 61 0.20 12.32 -2.05
N MET A 62 0.10 11.41 -3.02
CA MET A 62 -0.77 11.58 -4.20
C MET A 62 -2.25 11.64 -3.81
N GLU A 63 -2.71 10.74 -2.93
CA GLU A 63 -4.08 10.78 -2.42
C GLU A 63 -4.40 12.11 -1.72
N ALA A 64 -3.50 12.57 -0.85
CA ALA A 64 -3.66 13.85 -0.14
C ALA A 64 -3.71 15.04 -1.10
N ALA A 65 -2.89 15.04 -2.15
CA ALA A 65 -2.90 16.09 -3.17
C ALA A 65 -4.20 16.15 -3.97
N LEU A 66 -4.94 15.03 -4.07
CA LEU A 66 -6.23 14.95 -4.78
C LEU A 66 -7.44 15.26 -3.88
N ASP A 67 -7.27 15.33 -2.56
CA ASP A 67 -8.34 15.62 -1.62
C ASP A 67 -8.39 17.12 -1.27
N PRO A 68 -9.56 17.79 -1.31
CA PRO A 68 -9.67 19.23 -1.02
C PRO A 68 -9.19 19.65 0.37
N GLN A 69 -9.12 18.71 1.32
CA GLN A 69 -8.67 18.95 2.69
C GLN A 69 -7.24 18.47 2.91
N GLY A 70 -6.54 18.00 1.87
CA GLY A 70 -5.20 17.46 1.96
C GLY A 70 -5.13 16.10 2.64
N LEU A 71 -6.24 15.34 2.67
CA LEU A 71 -6.32 14.09 3.43
C LEU A 71 -6.18 12.85 2.53
N SER A 72 -5.35 11.90 2.95
CA SER A 72 -5.34 10.57 2.35
C SER A 72 -6.64 9.81 2.66
N THR A 73 -6.92 8.76 1.88
CA THR A 73 -8.07 7.87 2.11
C THR A 73 -8.02 7.24 3.51
N THR A 74 -6.81 6.90 3.97
CA THR A 74 -6.56 6.37 5.31
C THR A 74 -6.89 7.42 6.38
N ALA A 75 -6.44 8.68 6.20
CA ALA A 75 -6.73 9.75 7.15
C ALA A 75 -8.24 10.01 7.27
N ARG A 76 -8.97 10.02 6.14
CA ARG A 76 -10.42 10.15 6.12
C ARG A 76 -11.11 9.02 6.87
N ALA A 77 -10.70 7.77 6.65
CA ALA A 77 -11.26 6.61 7.35
C ALA A 77 -11.06 6.68 8.87
N VAL A 78 -9.88 7.11 9.32
CA VAL A 78 -9.58 7.31 10.75
C VAL A 78 -10.46 8.41 11.35
N LEU A 79 -10.55 9.57 10.69
CA LEU A 79 -11.36 10.69 11.16
C LEU A 79 -12.85 10.33 11.24
N LEU A 80 -13.38 9.61 10.24
CA LEU A 80 -14.75 9.09 10.26
C LEU A 80 -14.96 8.15 11.46
N ARG A 81 -14.02 7.24 11.74
CA ARG A 81 -14.13 6.34 12.89
C ARG A 81 -14.08 7.07 14.23
N ILE A 82 -13.26 8.12 14.36
CA ILE A 82 -13.21 8.94 15.59
C ILE A 82 -14.53 9.70 15.79
N ARG A 83 -15.08 10.30 14.72
CA ARG A 83 -16.38 10.99 14.76
C ARG A 83 -17.51 10.03 15.16
N ASN A 84 -17.53 8.83 14.60
CA ASN A 84 -18.54 7.81 14.87
C ASN A 84 -18.42 7.12 16.23
N ARG A 85 -17.32 7.30 16.98
CA ARG A 85 -17.21 6.82 18.38
C ARG A 85 -17.82 7.79 19.40
N LYS A 86 -18.03 9.04 19.01
CA LYS A 86 -18.53 10.10 19.89
C LYS A 86 -20.05 10.33 19.76
N ALA A 87 -20.72 9.56 18.91
CA ALA A 87 -22.17 9.48 18.78
C ALA A 87 -22.66 8.18 19.42
#